data_AF-A0A929WWZ3-F1
#
_entry.id   AF-A0A929WWZ3-F1
#
_cell.length_a   1.000
_cell.length_b   1.000
_cell.length_c   1.000
_cell.angle_alpha   90.00
_cell.angle_beta   90.00
_cell.angle_gamma   90.00
#
_symmetry.space_group_name_H-M   'P 1'
#
loop_
_entity.id
_entity.type
_entity.pdbx_description
1 polymer ?
#
loop_
_entity_poly.entity_id
_entity_poly.type
_entity_poly.pdbx_seq_one_letter_code
_entity_poly.pdbx_strand_id
1 'polypeptide(L)'
;MKIRKILRKCFLWAVAVLGICLLSGCFPGFNSRDEVMAYLKKKYPDRQIVLSQKYKTRRGLMEDWRIWSFTLSGNPKDTFQVASHIKSYPVPMLKTERSIFDNFEKVVVLRRSREFEQGPLRTLDAPTRRLWHSFSSSEFWLKPLYIDLETVDDVWRAKHLIDLFEQFLSEEIVESDTRYFLRMYIQGPCYALTPTSDSINFVSGLTIAKPGEKRPYYIQFQIYNQINRQVVCQQFYNEVMSYYQLMAAQGNGVNAINMQAWAEDYLQQVARLPSATPRERDTLETSLGIKDKGDGFLFIDTGQKPYMFVYSSERKEGSEKTIFFTYPQLRSFCQQSGLQVKGAGNHFSVTSIDGHRYEFSTTFYIKGKDEFDFDDYTCYYLRDGQKVVMEDIWSPQECIDDALIRRITGRDVKSMVVHTADKQ
;
A
#
# COMPACT_ATOMS: atom_id res chain seq x y z
N MET A 1 72.15 8.49 22.56
CA MET A 1 71.20 7.99 21.53
C MET A 1 70.24 6.86 21.98
N LYS A 2 70.46 6.17 23.12
CA LYS A 2 69.58 5.08 23.61
C LYS A 2 68.29 5.54 24.32
N ILE A 3 68.34 6.64 25.08
CA ILE A 3 67.22 7.12 25.92
C ILE A 3 66.02 7.64 25.09
N ARG A 4 66.26 8.36 23.97
CA ARG A 4 65.20 8.84 23.06
C ARG A 4 64.41 7.71 22.38
N LYS A 5 65.04 6.54 22.13
CA LYS A 5 64.37 5.37 21.52
C LYS A 5 63.46 4.65 22.50
N ILE A 6 63.84 4.60 23.78
CA ILE A 6 63.03 3.99 24.86
C ILE A 6 61.82 4.88 25.16
N LEU A 7 62.02 6.20 25.32
CA LEU A 7 60.93 7.15 25.54
C LEU A 7 59.90 7.15 24.41
N ARG A 8 60.32 7.08 23.13
CA ARG A 8 59.38 6.95 22.00
C ARG A 8 58.57 5.65 22.04
N LYS A 9 59.18 4.52 22.42
CA LYS A 9 58.46 3.24 22.56
C LYS A 9 57.48 3.27 23.74
N CYS A 10 57.88 3.81 24.89
CA CYS A 10 56.99 3.97 26.04
C CYS A 10 55.81 4.92 25.74
N PHE A 11 56.03 6.00 24.99
CA PHE A 11 54.97 6.91 24.58
C PHE A 11 54.00 6.27 23.58
N LEU A 12 54.51 5.48 22.63
CA LEU A 12 53.67 4.70 21.70
C LEU A 12 52.83 3.64 22.42
N TRP A 13 53.41 2.93 23.40
CA TRP A 13 52.66 1.98 24.23
C TRP A 13 51.66 2.69 25.14
N ALA A 14 52.01 3.85 25.70
CA ALA A 14 51.09 4.65 26.49
C ALA A 14 49.92 5.17 25.65
N VAL A 15 50.14 5.63 24.42
CA VAL A 15 49.09 6.06 23.49
C VAL A 15 48.25 4.89 22.99
N ALA A 16 48.86 3.72 22.75
CA ALA A 16 48.12 2.50 22.40
C ALA A 16 47.26 2.00 23.56
N VAL A 17 47.78 2.02 24.79
CA VAL A 17 47.03 1.67 26.00
C VAL A 17 45.97 2.71 26.31
N LEU A 18 46.24 4.01 26.16
CA LEU A 18 45.22 5.06 26.28
C LEU A 18 44.13 4.88 25.22
N GLY A 19 44.50 4.54 23.98
CA GLY A 19 43.55 4.21 22.91
C GLY A 19 42.69 2.99 23.25
N ILE A 20 43.29 1.92 23.77
CA ILE A 20 42.57 0.71 24.21
C ILE A 20 41.67 1.00 25.43
N CYS A 21 42.13 1.81 26.40
CA CYS A 21 41.38 2.19 27.59
C CYS A 21 40.25 3.21 27.29
N LEU A 22 40.45 4.11 26.34
CA LEU A 22 39.40 5.00 25.84
C LEU A 22 38.34 4.21 25.04
N LEU A 23 38.75 3.17 24.32
CA LEU A 23 37.85 2.26 23.61
C LEU A 23 37.07 1.33 24.54
N SER A 24 37.63 0.88 25.66
CA SER A 24 36.96 -0.08 26.57
C SER A 24 35.76 0.48 27.33
N GLY A 25 35.60 1.82 27.38
CA GLY A 25 34.46 2.51 27.98
C GLY A 25 33.48 3.12 26.98
N CYS A 26 33.80 3.14 25.68
CA CYS A 26 33.00 3.81 24.65
C CYS A 26 32.03 2.89 23.90
N PHE A 27 32.01 1.59 24.20
CA PHE A 27 31.10 0.64 23.55
C PHE A 27 30.00 0.18 24.51
N PRO A 28 28.72 0.19 24.08
CA PRO A 28 27.64 -0.30 24.90
C PRO A 28 27.89 -1.76 25.31
N GLY A 29 27.96 -2.02 26.61
CA GLY A 29 27.92 -3.38 27.13
C GLY A 29 26.49 -3.90 27.17
N PHE A 30 26.30 -5.22 27.08
CA PHE A 30 24.98 -5.84 27.24
C PHE A 30 24.34 -5.41 28.56
N ASN A 31 23.01 -5.29 28.54
CA ASN A 31 22.27 -5.05 29.75
C ASN A 31 22.50 -6.17 30.78
N SER A 32 22.50 -5.79 32.05
CA SER A 32 22.56 -6.74 33.15
C SER A 32 21.23 -7.49 33.28
N ARG A 33 21.25 -8.61 33.99
CA ARG A 33 20.01 -9.35 34.30
C ARG A 33 19.01 -8.48 35.08
N ASP A 34 19.51 -7.60 35.94
CA ASP A 34 18.66 -6.73 36.77
C ASP A 34 18.04 -5.61 35.93
N GLU A 35 18.77 -5.03 34.96
CA GLU A 35 18.21 -4.09 33.98
C GLU A 35 17.12 -4.76 33.13
N VAL A 36 17.35 -5.99 32.68
CA VAL A 36 16.36 -6.77 31.93
C VAL A 36 15.14 -7.10 32.79
N MET A 37 15.33 -7.48 34.06
CA MET A 37 14.23 -7.70 34.99
C MET A 37 13.44 -6.41 35.26
N ALA A 38 14.12 -5.27 35.41
CA ALA A 38 13.48 -3.97 35.59
C ALA A 38 12.65 -3.58 34.36
N TYR A 39 13.17 -3.82 33.15
CA TYR A 39 12.42 -3.68 31.91
C TYR A 39 11.15 -4.53 31.91
N LEU A 40 11.26 -5.83 32.21
CA LEU A 40 10.10 -6.73 32.21
C LEU A 40 9.06 -6.32 33.26
N LYS A 41 9.48 -5.93 34.47
CA LYS A 41 8.57 -5.43 35.51
C LYS A 41 7.89 -4.12 35.11
N LYS A 42 8.59 -3.24 34.39
CA LYS A 42 7.99 -2.02 33.87
C LYS A 42 6.94 -2.32 32.78
N LYS A 43 7.23 -3.27 31.90
CA LYS A 43 6.34 -3.65 30.79
C LYS A 43 5.14 -4.49 31.26
N TYR A 44 5.33 -5.31 32.29
CA TYR A 44 4.33 -6.23 32.84
C TYR A 44 4.18 -6.02 34.37
N PRO A 45 3.68 -4.86 34.81
CA PRO A 45 3.70 -4.45 36.23
C PRO A 45 2.93 -5.38 37.16
N ASP A 46 1.85 -6.00 36.67
CA ASP A 46 0.94 -6.83 37.49
C ASP A 46 1.15 -8.33 37.27
N ARG A 47 2.26 -8.74 36.65
CA ARG A 47 2.54 -10.15 36.36
C ARG A 47 3.77 -10.64 37.12
N GLN A 48 3.67 -11.84 37.69
CA GLN A 48 4.81 -12.55 38.23
C GLN A 48 5.70 -13.01 37.07
N ILE A 49 6.97 -12.59 37.11
CA ILE A 49 7.98 -12.89 36.09
C ILE A 49 9.02 -13.84 36.67
N VAL A 50 9.25 -14.97 36.02
CA VAL A 50 10.38 -15.86 36.33
C VAL A 50 11.39 -15.79 35.20
N LEU A 51 12.48 -15.06 35.41
CA LEU A 51 13.58 -14.93 34.45
C LEU A 51 14.67 -15.95 34.72
N SER A 52 15.02 -16.74 33.71
CA SER A 52 16.12 -17.71 33.74
C SER A 52 17.42 -17.07 34.21
N GLN A 53 18.21 -17.81 35.00
CA GLN A 53 19.57 -17.40 35.32
C GLN A 53 20.54 -17.59 34.15
N LYS A 54 20.27 -18.59 33.30
CA LYS A 54 21.07 -18.86 32.10
C LYS A 54 20.63 -17.97 30.94
N TYR A 55 21.61 -17.51 30.17
CA TYR A 55 21.41 -16.78 28.92
C TYR A 55 22.23 -17.38 27.79
N LYS A 56 21.82 -17.11 26.55
CA LYS A 56 22.59 -17.39 25.34
C LYS A 56 23.14 -16.08 24.80
N THR A 57 24.39 -16.05 24.36
CA THR A 57 24.99 -14.89 23.70
C THR A 57 25.28 -15.25 22.25
N ARG A 58 24.90 -14.39 21.32
CA ARG A 58 25.31 -14.45 19.92
C ARG A 58 26.00 -13.13 19.60
N ARG A 59 27.18 -13.22 18.98
CA ARG A 59 27.93 -12.04 18.55
C ARG A 59 28.06 -12.04 17.05
N GLY A 60 27.92 -10.87 16.46
CA GLY A 60 27.94 -10.66 15.03
C GLY A 60 28.61 -9.35 14.68
N LEU A 61 29.03 -9.24 13.42
CA LEU A 61 29.68 -8.03 12.90
C LEU A 61 28.79 -6.80 13.08
N MET A 62 27.50 -6.93 12.76
CA MET A 62 26.54 -5.83 12.83
C MET A 62 25.71 -5.82 14.11
N GLU A 63 25.48 -6.97 14.73
CA GLU A 63 24.53 -7.08 15.85
C GLU A 63 25.02 -8.10 16.87
N ASP A 64 24.89 -7.76 18.15
CA ASP A 64 25.11 -8.68 19.25
C ASP A 64 23.83 -8.85 20.07
N TRP A 65 23.58 -10.08 20.49
CA TRP A 65 22.36 -10.48 21.20
C TRP A 65 22.73 -11.24 22.47
N ARG A 66 22.15 -10.85 23.59
CA ARG A 66 22.15 -11.65 24.83
C ARG A 66 20.72 -11.95 25.22
N ILE A 67 20.35 -13.21 25.20
CA ILE A 67 18.97 -13.68 25.26
C ILE A 67 18.75 -14.51 26.52
N TRP A 68 17.74 -14.14 27.30
CA TRP A 68 17.22 -14.92 28.43
C TRP A 68 15.84 -15.47 28.08
N SER A 69 15.49 -16.58 28.72
CA SER A 69 14.12 -17.08 28.73
C SER A 69 13.39 -16.63 29.98
N PHE A 70 12.09 -16.37 29.87
CA PHE A 70 11.25 -16.05 31.02
C PHE A 70 9.84 -16.62 30.88
N THR A 71 9.14 -16.75 32.01
CA THR A 71 7.71 -17.06 32.06
C THR A 71 6.95 -15.92 32.72
N LEU A 72 5.65 -15.81 32.41
CA LEU A 72 4.74 -14.81 32.95
C LEU A 72 3.52 -15.50 33.57
N SER A 73 3.11 -15.07 34.76
CA SER A 73 1.81 -15.46 35.33
C SER A 73 0.68 -15.07 34.37
N GLY A 74 -0.31 -15.97 34.23
CA GLY A 74 -1.38 -15.85 33.26
C GLY A 74 -1.09 -16.52 31.91
N ASN A 75 0.18 -16.82 31.60
CA ASN A 75 0.58 -17.60 30.41
C ASN A 75 1.51 -18.78 30.79
N PRO A 76 1.08 -19.70 31.67
CA PRO A 76 1.96 -20.73 32.22
C PRO A 76 2.38 -21.79 31.19
N LYS A 77 1.69 -21.87 30.06
CA LYS A 77 1.96 -22.83 28.98
C LYS A 77 3.13 -22.42 28.08
N ASP A 78 3.59 -21.18 28.19
CA ASP A 78 4.54 -20.59 27.24
C ASP A 78 5.86 -20.19 27.89
N THR A 79 6.92 -20.28 27.09
CA THR A 79 8.24 -19.75 27.43
C THR A 79 8.58 -18.62 26.48
N PHE A 80 8.81 -17.45 27.03
CA PHE A 80 9.15 -16.23 26.30
C PHE A 80 10.66 -16.00 26.30
N GLN A 81 11.11 -15.08 25.46
CA GLN A 81 12.49 -14.63 25.40
C GLN A 81 12.57 -13.11 25.50
N VAL A 82 13.58 -12.64 26.20
CA VAL A 82 13.96 -11.23 26.29
C VAL A 82 15.43 -11.10 25.92
N ALA A 83 15.77 -10.09 25.15
CA ALA A 83 17.13 -9.84 24.70
C ALA A 83 17.61 -8.45 25.06
N SER A 84 18.88 -8.37 25.45
CA SER A 84 19.68 -7.17 25.27
C SER A 84 20.32 -7.23 23.88
N HIS A 85 20.03 -6.23 23.07
CA HIS A 85 20.47 -6.10 21.69
C HIS A 85 21.42 -4.91 21.54
N ILE A 86 22.53 -5.12 20.85
CA ILE A 86 23.51 -4.09 20.54
C ILE A 86 23.71 -4.04 19.03
N LYS A 87 23.44 -2.89 18.42
CA LYS A 87 23.59 -2.65 16.98
C LYS A 87 24.85 -1.84 16.69
N SER A 88 25.52 -2.19 15.59
CA SER A 88 26.66 -1.46 15.05
C SER A 88 26.24 -0.45 13.99
N TYR A 89 26.95 0.67 13.91
CA TYR A 89 26.86 1.59 12.77
C TYR A 89 27.58 0.99 11.55
N PRO A 90 27.09 1.13 10.30
CA PRO A 90 27.62 0.41 9.13
C PRO A 90 29.12 0.62 8.89
N VAL A 91 29.65 1.82 9.19
CA VAL A 91 31.07 2.15 9.10
C VAL A 91 31.40 3.17 10.20
N PRO A 92 32.32 2.90 11.17
CA PRO A 92 33.29 1.81 11.21
C PRO A 92 32.87 0.61 12.08
N MET A 93 31.64 0.09 11.95
CA MET A 93 31.14 -1.06 12.74
C MET A 93 31.19 -0.86 14.27
N LEU A 94 31.19 0.39 14.72
CA LEU A 94 31.15 0.72 16.14
C LEU A 94 29.78 0.35 16.69
N LYS A 95 29.75 -0.38 17.81
CA LYS A 95 28.53 -0.66 18.55
C LYS A 95 28.03 0.67 19.14
N THR A 96 26.89 1.16 18.67
CA THR A 96 26.40 2.51 19.00
C THR A 96 25.07 2.51 19.74
N GLU A 97 24.23 1.51 19.50
CA GLU A 97 22.88 1.47 20.03
C GLU A 97 22.68 0.23 20.89
N ARG A 98 22.11 0.42 22.09
CA ARG A 98 21.74 -0.64 23.02
C ARG A 98 20.26 -0.57 23.32
N SER A 99 19.57 -1.70 23.24
CA SER A 99 18.12 -1.80 23.41
C SER A 99 17.73 -3.13 24.09
N ILE A 100 16.55 -3.16 24.70
CA ILE A 100 15.96 -4.38 25.28
C ILE A 100 14.65 -4.67 24.54
N PHE A 101 14.47 -5.90 24.09
CA PHE A 101 13.25 -6.37 23.42
C PHE A 101 12.82 -7.71 23.97
N ASP A 102 11.52 -7.95 24.02
CA ASP A 102 10.96 -9.27 24.33
C ASP A 102 10.03 -9.74 23.21
N ASN A 103 9.77 -11.04 23.17
CA ASN A 103 8.95 -11.66 22.14
C ASN A 103 7.58 -12.15 22.64
N PHE A 104 7.09 -11.60 23.75
CA PHE A 104 5.83 -12.02 24.40
C PHE A 104 4.66 -12.04 23.42
N GLU A 105 4.34 -10.89 22.82
CA GLU A 105 3.21 -10.75 21.87
C GLU A 105 3.32 -11.75 20.72
N LYS A 106 4.51 -11.87 20.12
CA LYS A 106 4.78 -12.82 19.04
C LYS A 106 4.45 -14.25 19.45
N VAL A 107 4.90 -14.70 20.64
CA VAL A 107 4.65 -16.07 21.11
C VAL A 107 3.17 -16.31 21.34
N VAL A 108 2.47 -15.36 21.97
CA VAL A 108 1.02 -15.49 22.21
C VAL A 108 0.24 -15.51 20.90
N VAL A 109 0.53 -14.59 19.96
CA VAL A 109 -0.13 -14.55 18.65
C VAL A 109 0.10 -15.84 17.86
N LEU A 110 1.33 -16.38 17.85
CA LEU A 110 1.61 -17.65 17.17
C LEU A 110 0.88 -18.85 17.79
N ARG A 111 0.76 -18.88 19.12
CA ARG A 111 -0.03 -19.89 19.84
C ARG A 111 -1.52 -19.78 19.45
N ARG A 112 -2.09 -18.58 19.60
CA ARG A 112 -3.50 -18.30 19.30
C ARG A 112 -3.83 -18.53 17.83
N SER A 113 -2.92 -18.21 16.90
CA SER A 113 -3.07 -18.56 15.47
C SER A 113 -3.27 -20.05 15.26
N ARG A 114 -2.54 -20.92 15.98
CA ARG A 114 -2.69 -22.38 15.86
C ARG A 114 -4.00 -22.87 16.48
N GLU A 115 -4.38 -22.31 17.63
CA GLU A 115 -5.65 -22.64 18.28
C GLU A 115 -6.84 -22.21 17.41
N PHE A 116 -6.72 -21.03 16.77
CA PHE A 116 -7.67 -20.51 15.81
C PHE A 116 -7.87 -21.46 14.63
N GLU A 117 -6.78 -21.95 14.04
CA GLU A 117 -6.78 -22.93 12.94
C GLU A 117 -7.45 -24.27 13.33
N GLN A 118 -7.37 -24.66 14.59
CA GLN A 118 -7.92 -25.92 15.11
C GLN A 118 -9.41 -25.83 15.45
N GLY A 119 -9.93 -24.64 15.78
CA GLY A 119 -11.30 -24.42 16.19
C GLY A 119 -12.02 -23.39 15.33
N PRO A 120 -11.98 -22.09 15.71
CA PRO A 120 -12.76 -21.02 15.07
C PRO A 120 -12.66 -20.96 13.55
N LEU A 121 -11.47 -21.14 12.97
CA LEU A 121 -11.30 -21.11 11.51
C LEU A 121 -12.15 -22.18 10.81
N ARG A 122 -12.33 -23.36 11.43
CA ARG A 122 -13.04 -24.50 10.82
C ARG A 122 -14.55 -24.28 10.68
N THR A 123 -15.13 -23.32 11.41
CA THR A 123 -16.56 -23.01 11.32
C THR A 123 -16.89 -22.12 10.12
N LEU A 124 -15.88 -21.51 9.51
CA LEU A 124 -16.03 -20.63 8.35
C LEU A 124 -16.21 -21.42 7.04
N ASP A 125 -16.86 -20.80 6.06
CA ASP A 125 -17.02 -21.35 4.71
C ASP A 125 -15.66 -21.56 4.02
N ALA A 126 -15.63 -22.48 3.04
CA ALA A 126 -14.38 -22.82 2.35
C ALA A 126 -13.72 -21.60 1.64
N PRO A 127 -14.48 -20.73 0.94
CA PRO A 127 -13.94 -19.48 0.41
C PRO A 127 -13.25 -18.61 1.46
N THR A 128 -13.85 -18.37 2.62
CA THR A 128 -13.24 -17.54 3.67
C THR A 128 -12.00 -18.22 4.27
N ARG A 129 -12.07 -19.52 4.55
CA ARG A 129 -10.94 -20.29 5.12
C ARG A 129 -9.70 -20.28 4.25
N ARG A 130 -9.85 -20.27 2.92
CA ARG A 130 -8.73 -20.32 1.97
C ARG A 130 -7.80 -19.10 2.08
N LEU A 131 -8.32 -17.98 2.60
CA LEU A 131 -7.57 -16.74 2.77
C LEU A 131 -6.64 -16.77 3.98
N TRP A 132 -6.82 -17.71 4.91
CA TRP A 132 -6.00 -17.80 6.11
C TRP A 132 -4.66 -18.49 5.84
N HIS A 133 -3.59 -17.87 6.34
CA HIS A 133 -2.25 -18.45 6.38
C HIS A 133 -1.65 -18.24 7.77
N SER A 134 -0.78 -19.15 8.20
CA SER A 134 -0.12 -19.01 9.50
C SER A 134 0.88 -17.85 9.47
N PHE A 135 0.96 -17.10 10.57
CA PHE A 135 1.95 -16.02 10.71
C PHE A 135 3.37 -16.56 10.56
N SER A 136 4.17 -15.81 9.78
CA SER A 136 5.62 -16.00 9.79
C SER A 136 6.25 -15.14 10.89
N SER A 137 7.45 -15.52 11.34
CA SER A 137 8.14 -14.80 12.40
C SER A 137 9.65 -14.76 12.19
N SER A 138 10.30 -13.80 12.83
CA SER A 138 11.74 -13.81 13.09
C SER A 138 11.99 -14.06 14.59
N GLU A 139 13.23 -13.94 15.05
CA GLU A 139 13.59 -14.32 16.43
C GLU A 139 12.79 -13.54 17.49
N PHE A 140 12.65 -12.21 17.34
CA PHE A 140 11.87 -11.37 18.26
C PHE A 140 10.57 -10.83 17.67
N TRP A 141 10.45 -10.78 16.35
CA TRP A 141 9.37 -10.05 15.69
C TRP A 141 8.37 -10.96 15.00
N LEU A 142 7.09 -10.68 15.17
CA LEU A 142 6.04 -11.20 14.31
C LEU A 142 6.13 -10.50 12.95
N LYS A 143 6.12 -11.27 11.86
CA LYS A 143 6.04 -10.67 10.52
C LYS A 143 4.57 -10.42 10.18
N PRO A 144 4.28 -9.44 9.32
CA PRO A 144 2.92 -9.20 8.85
C PRO A 144 2.33 -10.45 8.17
N LEU A 145 1.02 -10.63 8.32
CA LEU A 145 0.28 -11.65 7.58
C LEU A 145 -0.15 -11.09 6.23
N TYR A 146 0.27 -11.74 5.16
CA TYR A 146 -0.16 -11.40 3.80
C TYR A 146 -1.38 -12.24 3.45
N ILE A 147 -2.48 -11.57 3.08
CA ILE A 147 -3.72 -12.18 2.66
C ILE A 147 -3.88 -11.90 1.17
N ASP A 148 -3.62 -12.92 0.35
CA ASP A 148 -3.78 -12.85 -1.10
C ASP A 148 -5.27 -13.00 -1.45
N LEU A 149 -5.83 -11.95 -2.06
CA LEU A 149 -7.21 -11.88 -2.52
C LEU A 149 -7.28 -12.23 -4.01
N GLU A 150 -8.33 -12.96 -4.40
CA GLU A 150 -8.56 -13.33 -5.80
C GLU A 150 -9.71 -12.55 -6.42
N THR A 151 -10.73 -12.23 -5.63
CA THR A 151 -11.94 -11.54 -6.07
C THR A 151 -12.31 -10.38 -5.16
N VAL A 152 -13.09 -9.42 -5.67
CA VAL A 152 -13.61 -8.31 -4.85
C VAL A 152 -14.43 -8.75 -3.64
N ASP A 153 -15.10 -9.90 -3.72
CA ASP A 153 -15.81 -10.48 -2.57
C ASP A 153 -14.85 -10.92 -1.45
N ASP A 154 -13.61 -11.30 -1.80
CA ASP A 154 -12.62 -11.72 -0.81
C ASP A 154 -12.19 -10.56 0.10
N VAL A 155 -12.39 -9.30 -0.31
CA VAL A 155 -12.12 -8.14 0.55
C VAL A 155 -12.95 -8.23 1.84
N TRP A 156 -14.24 -8.54 1.69
CA TRP A 156 -15.16 -8.65 2.82
C TRP A 156 -14.95 -9.94 3.62
N ARG A 157 -14.60 -11.05 2.95
CA ARG A 157 -14.20 -12.29 3.62
C ARG A 157 -12.93 -12.09 4.46
N ALA A 158 -11.94 -11.38 3.92
CA ALA A 158 -10.70 -11.06 4.63
C ALA A 158 -10.97 -10.17 5.85
N LYS A 159 -11.84 -9.16 5.72
CA LYS A 159 -12.28 -8.35 6.86
C LYS A 159 -12.89 -9.23 7.96
N HIS A 160 -13.86 -10.06 7.60
CA HIS A 160 -14.52 -10.96 8.55
C HIS A 160 -13.54 -11.90 9.25
N LEU A 161 -12.60 -12.47 8.48
CA LEU A 161 -11.55 -13.34 8.99
C LEU A 161 -10.62 -12.63 9.98
N ILE A 162 -10.18 -11.41 9.66
CA ILE A 162 -9.35 -10.59 10.55
C ILE A 162 -10.13 -10.25 11.83
N ASP A 163 -11.39 -9.81 11.71
CA ASP A 163 -12.23 -9.47 12.86
C ASP A 163 -12.41 -10.66 13.81
N LEU A 164 -12.66 -11.86 13.26
CA LEU A 164 -12.84 -13.07 14.05
C LEU A 164 -11.54 -13.47 14.77
N PHE A 165 -10.41 -13.41 14.07
CA PHE A 165 -9.11 -13.72 14.69
C PHE A 165 -8.73 -12.70 15.77
N GLU A 166 -8.96 -11.41 15.53
CA GLU A 166 -8.65 -10.33 16.46
C GLU A 166 -9.55 -10.38 17.70
N GLN A 167 -10.84 -10.70 17.52
CA GLN A 167 -11.74 -10.99 18.64
C GLN A 167 -11.25 -12.19 19.44
N PHE A 168 -10.89 -13.29 18.76
CA PHE A 168 -10.35 -14.48 19.41
C PHE A 168 -9.03 -14.17 20.15
N LEU A 169 -8.18 -13.32 19.59
CA LEU A 169 -6.94 -12.90 20.22
C LEU A 169 -7.18 -12.02 21.45
N SER A 170 -8.22 -11.18 21.44
CA SER A 170 -8.57 -10.27 22.55
C SER A 170 -8.96 -11.00 23.85
N GLU A 171 -9.29 -12.30 23.79
CA GLU A 171 -9.48 -13.15 24.97
C GLU A 171 -8.21 -13.26 25.82
N GLU A 172 -7.04 -13.06 25.20
CA GLU A 172 -5.77 -12.91 25.88
C GLU A 172 -5.48 -11.42 26.10
N ILE A 173 -4.96 -11.07 27.28
CA ILE A 173 -4.55 -9.69 27.61
C ILE A 173 -3.25 -9.38 26.86
N VAL A 174 -3.38 -9.11 25.56
CA VAL A 174 -2.31 -8.76 24.62
C VAL A 174 -2.74 -7.50 23.88
N GLU A 175 -1.96 -6.42 24.04
CA GLU A 175 -2.03 -5.27 23.15
C GLU A 175 -1.35 -5.68 21.84
N SER A 176 -2.11 -6.31 20.93
CA SER A 176 -1.52 -6.88 19.73
C SER A 176 -1.37 -5.83 18.62
N ASP A 177 -0.12 -5.53 18.24
CA ASP A 177 0.20 -4.79 17.01
C ASP A 177 0.29 -5.72 15.79
N THR A 178 -0.67 -6.63 15.65
CA THR A 178 -0.70 -7.51 14.48
C THR A 178 -0.94 -6.68 13.22
N ARG A 179 -0.13 -6.96 12.19
CA ARG A 179 -0.18 -6.29 10.89
C ARG A 179 -0.63 -7.26 9.82
N TYR A 180 -1.58 -6.82 9.01
CA TYR A 180 -2.08 -7.54 7.85
C TYR A 180 -1.82 -6.74 6.59
N PHE A 181 -1.52 -7.43 5.50
CA PHE A 181 -1.50 -6.85 4.16
C PHE A 181 -2.56 -7.55 3.33
N LEU A 182 -3.54 -6.78 2.87
CA LEU A 182 -4.47 -7.23 1.83
C LEU A 182 -3.80 -7.00 0.49
N ARG A 183 -3.73 -8.03 -0.36
CA ARG A 183 -3.07 -7.94 -1.66
C ARG A 183 -3.87 -8.63 -2.73
N MET A 184 -4.14 -7.95 -3.85
CA MET A 184 -4.82 -8.53 -5.00
C MET A 184 -3.97 -8.37 -6.25
N TYR A 185 -3.56 -9.49 -6.86
CA TYR A 185 -2.91 -9.48 -8.16
C TYR A 185 -3.94 -9.21 -9.25
N ILE A 186 -3.64 -8.24 -10.11
CA ILE A 186 -4.56 -7.74 -11.11
C ILE A 186 -4.76 -8.74 -12.25
N GLN A 187 -6.02 -8.97 -12.62
CA GLN A 187 -6.38 -9.75 -13.79
C GLN A 187 -6.58 -8.87 -15.04
N GLY A 188 -6.02 -9.32 -16.16
CA GLY A 188 -6.11 -8.60 -17.41
C GLY A 188 -4.97 -7.60 -17.65
N PRO A 189 -5.12 -6.75 -18.65
CA PRO A 189 -4.07 -5.84 -19.07
C PRO A 189 -3.90 -4.69 -18.07
N CYS A 190 -2.65 -4.30 -17.83
CA CYS A 190 -2.32 -3.08 -17.10
C CYS A 190 -1.63 -2.13 -18.07
N TYR A 191 -2.40 -1.21 -18.62
CA TYR A 191 -1.89 -0.15 -19.47
C TYR A 191 -1.36 0.93 -18.55
N ALA A 192 -0.04 1.01 -18.42
CA ALA A 192 0.74 1.90 -17.55
C ALA A 192 -0.08 3.00 -16.84
N LEU A 193 -0.49 2.72 -15.60
CA LEU A 193 -0.84 3.71 -14.57
C LEU A 193 0.36 3.69 -13.61
N THR A 194 1.50 4.24 -14.01
CA THR A 194 2.74 3.98 -13.26
C THR A 194 2.78 4.74 -11.94
N PRO A 195 3.27 4.11 -10.86
CA PRO A 195 3.50 4.76 -9.56
C PRO A 195 4.78 5.62 -9.55
N THR A 196 5.35 5.96 -10.70
CA THR A 196 6.68 6.59 -10.82
C THR A 196 6.65 8.05 -11.27
N SER A 197 5.50 8.60 -11.64
CA SER A 197 5.34 10.06 -11.81
C SER A 197 4.52 10.62 -10.66
N ASP A 198 5.09 11.58 -9.94
CA ASP A 198 4.43 12.31 -8.85
C ASP A 198 3.16 13.08 -9.30
N SER A 199 2.87 13.12 -10.61
CA SER A 199 1.81 13.96 -11.15
C SER A 199 0.40 13.38 -10.97
N ILE A 200 0.12 12.10 -11.28
CA ILE A 200 -1.25 11.55 -11.14
C ILE A 200 -1.28 10.04 -10.84
N ASN A 201 -1.41 9.66 -9.55
CA ASN A 201 -1.75 8.29 -9.14
C ASN A 201 -3.28 8.12 -9.09
N PHE A 202 -3.86 7.55 -10.16
CA PHE A 202 -5.31 7.29 -10.25
C PHE A 202 -5.79 6.13 -9.38
N VAL A 203 -4.89 5.19 -9.04
CA VAL A 203 -5.21 4.01 -8.24
C VAL A 203 -4.21 3.90 -7.09
N SER A 204 -4.70 4.02 -5.87
CA SER A 204 -3.87 3.94 -4.67
C SER A 204 -3.41 2.50 -4.41
N GLY A 205 -2.17 2.34 -3.95
CA GLY A 205 -1.63 1.02 -3.58
C GLY A 205 -1.27 0.11 -4.76
N LEU A 206 -1.43 0.55 -6.01
CA LEU A 206 -0.97 -0.18 -7.19
C LEU A 206 0.56 -0.24 -7.22
N THR A 207 1.10 -1.45 -7.32
CA THR A 207 2.54 -1.73 -7.21
C THR A 207 2.99 -2.68 -8.32
N ILE A 208 4.22 -2.47 -8.80
CA ILE A 208 4.90 -3.40 -9.72
C ILE A 208 5.45 -4.58 -8.91
N ALA A 209 5.06 -5.78 -9.28
CA ALA A 209 5.52 -7.00 -8.63
C ALA A 209 6.99 -7.29 -8.95
N LYS A 210 7.68 -7.97 -8.02
CA LYS A 210 9.07 -8.38 -8.27
C LYS A 210 9.14 -9.44 -9.37
N PRO A 211 10.27 -9.53 -10.10
CA PRO A 211 10.49 -10.62 -11.05
C PRO A 211 10.25 -11.99 -10.40
N GLY A 212 9.44 -12.83 -11.05
CA GLY A 212 9.08 -14.18 -10.57
C GLY A 212 7.79 -14.25 -9.74
N GLU A 213 7.11 -13.13 -9.47
CA GLU A 213 5.79 -13.14 -8.83
C GLU A 213 4.65 -13.55 -9.78
N LYS A 214 3.47 -13.89 -9.21
CA LYS A 214 2.31 -14.45 -9.92
C LYS A 214 1.89 -13.60 -11.14
N ARG A 215 1.94 -12.27 -11.01
CA ARG A 215 1.53 -11.30 -12.03
C ARG A 215 2.35 -10.01 -11.89
N PRO A 216 2.49 -9.22 -12.97
CA PRO A 216 3.36 -8.03 -12.96
C PRO A 216 2.85 -6.88 -12.09
N TYR A 217 1.57 -6.87 -11.70
CA TYR A 217 0.97 -5.80 -10.90
C TYR A 217 0.03 -6.34 -9.82
N TYR A 218 -0.02 -5.64 -8.68
CA TYR A 218 -0.98 -5.88 -7.61
C TYR A 218 -1.38 -4.58 -6.90
N ILE A 219 -2.57 -4.56 -6.29
CA ILE A 219 -2.97 -3.52 -5.33
C ILE A 219 -2.76 -4.07 -3.93
N GLN A 220 -2.18 -3.27 -3.03
CA GLN A 220 -1.92 -3.68 -1.64
C GLN A 220 -2.24 -2.58 -0.63
N PHE A 221 -2.96 -2.93 0.43
CA PHE A 221 -3.23 -2.06 1.57
C PHE A 221 -2.78 -2.73 2.87
N GLN A 222 -2.36 -1.92 3.83
CA GLN A 222 -1.98 -2.36 5.15
C GLN A 222 -3.11 -2.13 6.15
N ILE A 223 -3.38 -3.14 6.98
CA ILE A 223 -4.22 -3.04 8.16
C ILE A 223 -3.32 -3.24 9.38
N TYR A 224 -3.33 -2.30 10.32
CA TYR A 224 -2.62 -2.40 11.58
C TYR A 224 -3.52 -1.94 12.73
N ASN A 225 -3.03 -2.07 13.96
CA ASN A 225 -3.76 -1.69 15.17
C ASN A 225 -4.24 -0.23 15.09
N GLN A 226 -5.39 0.09 15.70
CA GLN A 226 -6.04 1.41 15.71
C GLN A 226 -6.71 1.88 14.39
N ILE A 227 -6.44 1.23 13.24
CA ILE A 227 -7.13 1.56 11.99
C ILE A 227 -8.55 0.98 11.96
N ASN A 228 -9.50 1.77 11.43
CA ASN A 228 -10.84 1.27 11.12
C ASN A 228 -10.79 0.31 9.92
N ARG A 229 -10.86 -1.00 10.21
CA ARG A 229 -10.80 -2.06 9.19
C ARG A 229 -11.91 -1.96 8.15
N GLN A 230 -13.11 -1.49 8.52
CA GLN A 230 -14.20 -1.28 7.58
C GLN A 230 -13.82 -0.23 6.52
N VAL A 231 -13.21 0.88 6.95
CA VAL A 231 -12.79 1.96 6.06
C VAL A 231 -11.70 1.47 5.11
N VAL A 232 -10.67 0.78 5.60
CA VAL A 232 -9.58 0.28 4.74
C VAL A 232 -10.05 -0.78 3.75
N CYS A 233 -10.94 -1.69 4.17
CA CYS A 233 -11.52 -2.67 3.24
C CYS A 233 -12.41 -1.98 2.18
N GLN A 234 -13.18 -0.96 2.55
CA GLN A 234 -13.95 -0.17 1.58
C GLN A 234 -13.04 0.56 0.59
N GLN A 235 -11.95 1.18 1.06
CA GLN A 235 -10.96 1.82 0.19
C GLN A 235 -10.35 0.80 -0.79
N PHE A 236 -9.91 -0.36 -0.29
CA PHE A 236 -9.36 -1.40 -1.15
C PHE A 236 -10.37 -1.84 -2.21
N TYR A 237 -11.64 -2.07 -1.81
CA TYR A 237 -12.71 -2.43 -2.74
C TYR A 237 -12.91 -1.35 -3.81
N ASN A 238 -13.02 -0.08 -3.40
CA ASN A 238 -13.18 1.06 -4.30
C ASN A 238 -12.01 1.17 -5.29
N GLU A 239 -10.77 1.01 -4.84
CA GLU A 239 -9.58 1.07 -5.70
C GLU A 239 -9.55 -0.04 -6.75
N VAL A 240 -9.98 -1.25 -6.40
CA VAL A 240 -10.12 -2.34 -7.38
C VAL A 240 -11.22 -2.01 -8.40
N MET A 241 -12.37 -1.51 -7.95
CA MET A 241 -13.47 -1.14 -8.86
C MET A 241 -13.07 0.00 -9.80
N SER A 242 -12.44 1.05 -9.26
CA SER A 242 -11.88 2.17 -10.01
C SER A 242 -10.87 1.70 -11.04
N TYR A 243 -9.94 0.82 -10.67
CA TYR A 243 -8.96 0.25 -11.59
C TYR A 243 -9.64 -0.38 -12.82
N TYR A 244 -10.61 -1.27 -12.61
CA TYR A 244 -11.27 -1.97 -13.71
C TYR A 244 -12.15 -1.05 -14.58
N GLN A 245 -12.74 -0.01 -13.99
CA GLN A 245 -13.46 1.04 -14.72
C GLN A 245 -12.51 1.88 -15.59
N LEU A 246 -11.36 2.28 -15.04
CA LEU A 246 -10.33 3.03 -15.77
C LEU A 246 -9.69 2.19 -16.88
N MET A 247 -9.56 0.88 -16.69
CA MET A 247 -9.08 -0.04 -17.74
C MET A 247 -10.18 -0.49 -18.71
N ALA A 248 -11.43 -0.06 -18.51
CA ALA A 248 -12.60 -0.53 -19.25
C ALA A 248 -12.62 -2.06 -19.40
N ALA A 249 -12.31 -2.77 -18.31
CA ALA A 249 -12.04 -4.19 -18.29
C ALA A 249 -12.82 -4.91 -17.18
N GLN A 250 -12.73 -6.24 -17.16
CA GLN A 250 -13.31 -7.11 -16.13
C GLN A 250 -12.26 -8.10 -15.63
N GLY A 251 -12.39 -8.55 -14.39
CA GLY A 251 -11.41 -9.41 -13.75
C GLY A 251 -11.51 -9.35 -12.23
N ASN A 252 -10.89 -10.29 -11.53
CA ASN A 252 -10.96 -10.42 -10.07
C ASN A 252 -12.42 -10.33 -9.54
N GLY A 253 -13.37 -10.94 -10.24
CA GLY A 253 -14.81 -10.89 -9.91
C GLY A 253 -15.53 -9.59 -10.30
N VAL A 254 -14.83 -8.54 -10.73
CA VAL A 254 -15.45 -7.31 -11.26
C VAL A 254 -16.08 -7.57 -12.62
N ASN A 255 -17.33 -7.13 -12.79
CA ASN A 255 -18.13 -7.27 -13.99
C ASN A 255 -19.13 -6.10 -14.12
N ALA A 256 -19.86 -6.04 -15.24
CA ALA A 256 -20.80 -4.93 -15.49
C ALA A 256 -21.90 -4.77 -14.41
N ILE A 257 -22.37 -5.87 -13.81
CA ILE A 257 -23.43 -5.85 -12.81
C ILE A 257 -22.94 -5.21 -11.52
N ASN A 258 -21.80 -5.69 -10.98
CA ASN A 258 -21.28 -5.14 -9.73
C ASN A 258 -20.63 -3.76 -9.91
N MET A 259 -20.11 -3.43 -11.10
CA MET A 259 -19.70 -2.07 -11.43
C MET A 259 -20.86 -1.08 -11.34
N GLN A 260 -22.05 -1.46 -11.84
CA GLN A 260 -23.21 -0.60 -11.75
C GLN A 260 -23.70 -0.46 -10.30
N ALA A 261 -23.80 -1.57 -9.57
CA ALA A 261 -24.20 -1.56 -8.17
C ALA A 261 -23.24 -0.72 -7.30
N TRP A 262 -21.93 -0.83 -7.55
CA TRP A 262 -20.93 0.00 -6.89
C TRP A 262 -21.09 1.47 -7.21
N ALA A 263 -21.32 1.83 -8.48
CA ALA A 263 -21.53 3.22 -8.86
C ALA A 263 -22.77 3.81 -8.18
N GLU A 264 -23.87 3.07 -8.09
CA GLU A 264 -25.10 3.50 -7.41
C GLU A 264 -24.89 3.67 -5.90
N ASP A 265 -24.22 2.73 -5.25
CA ASP A 265 -23.87 2.82 -3.83
C ASP A 265 -22.94 4.00 -3.55
N TYR A 266 -21.89 4.18 -4.36
CA TYR A 266 -20.97 5.32 -4.28
C TYR A 266 -21.73 6.64 -4.38
N LEU A 267 -22.60 6.79 -5.38
CA LEU A 267 -23.40 8.00 -5.58
C LEU A 267 -24.35 8.26 -4.41
N GLN A 268 -24.97 7.22 -3.85
CA GLN A 268 -25.81 7.35 -2.65
C GLN A 268 -25.00 7.80 -1.43
N GLN A 269 -23.77 7.30 -1.26
CA GLN A 269 -22.89 7.72 -0.17
C GLN A 269 -22.43 9.19 -0.34
N VAL A 270 -22.07 9.61 -1.56
CA VAL A 270 -21.72 11.00 -1.86
C VAL A 270 -22.88 11.95 -1.57
N ALA A 271 -24.11 11.57 -1.96
CA ALA A 271 -25.31 12.38 -1.73
C ALA A 271 -25.60 12.63 -0.23
N ARG A 272 -25.02 11.82 0.68
CA ARG A 272 -25.17 11.99 2.13
C ARG A 272 -24.19 13.01 2.72
N LEU A 273 -23.08 13.32 2.05
CA LEU A 273 -22.02 14.21 2.54
C LEU A 273 -22.50 15.59 3.01
N PRO A 274 -23.45 16.27 2.32
CA PRO A 274 -23.95 17.58 2.75
C PRO A 274 -24.65 17.51 4.12
N SER A 275 -25.34 16.40 4.38
CA SER A 275 -26.11 16.18 5.62
C SER A 275 -25.32 15.48 6.74
N ALA A 276 -24.11 15.00 6.46
CA ALA A 276 -23.31 14.23 7.41
C ALA A 276 -22.74 15.12 8.53
N THR A 277 -22.63 14.56 9.74
CA THR A 277 -21.86 15.22 10.82
C THR A 277 -20.37 15.29 10.44
N PRO A 278 -19.55 16.18 11.04
CA PRO A 278 -18.14 16.31 10.69
C PRO A 278 -17.36 14.99 10.75
N ARG A 279 -17.63 14.15 11.75
CA ARG A 279 -16.98 12.83 11.91
C ARG A 279 -17.43 11.82 10.86
N GLU A 280 -18.72 11.81 10.54
CA GLU A 280 -19.27 10.94 9.49
C GLU A 280 -18.76 11.36 8.12
N ARG A 281 -18.69 12.67 7.87
CA ARG A 281 -18.13 13.24 6.64
C ARG A 281 -16.68 12.80 6.45
N ASP A 282 -15.83 13.00 7.45
CA ASP A 282 -14.42 12.58 7.42
C ASP A 282 -14.28 11.07 7.16
N THR A 283 -15.10 10.25 7.82
CA THR A 283 -15.11 8.80 7.61
C THR A 283 -15.56 8.42 6.19
N LEU A 284 -16.62 9.06 5.68
CA LEU A 284 -17.16 8.81 4.35
C LEU A 284 -16.15 9.23 3.27
N GLU A 285 -15.63 10.46 3.35
CA GLU A 285 -14.61 10.99 2.43
C GLU A 285 -13.38 10.09 2.39
N THR A 286 -12.88 9.67 3.56
CA THR A 286 -11.77 8.74 3.66
C THR A 286 -12.11 7.40 2.99
N SER A 287 -13.29 6.82 3.27
CA SER A 287 -13.70 5.53 2.70
C SER A 287 -13.91 5.57 1.17
N LEU A 288 -14.42 6.69 0.66
CA LEU A 288 -14.69 6.93 -0.76
C LEU A 288 -13.45 7.39 -1.52
N GLY A 289 -12.34 7.67 -0.83
CA GLY A 289 -11.10 8.17 -1.43
C GLY A 289 -11.23 9.60 -1.97
N ILE A 290 -12.16 10.39 -1.43
CA ILE A 290 -12.36 11.80 -1.83
C ILE A 290 -11.22 12.63 -1.22
N LYS A 291 -10.38 13.20 -2.07
CA LYS A 291 -9.24 14.03 -1.65
C LYS A 291 -9.66 15.48 -1.43
N ASP A 292 -8.91 16.21 -0.61
CA ASP A 292 -9.05 17.66 -0.50
C ASP A 292 -8.50 18.34 -1.76
N LYS A 293 -9.34 19.19 -2.39
CA LYS A 293 -9.10 20.07 -3.55
C LYS A 293 -9.44 19.48 -4.92
N GLY A 294 -10.36 20.18 -5.61
CA GLY A 294 -10.42 20.44 -7.07
C GLY A 294 -10.47 19.25 -8.04
N ASP A 295 -9.55 18.32 -7.89
CA ASP A 295 -9.38 17.14 -8.70
C ASP A 295 -10.05 15.94 -8.05
N GLY A 296 -10.82 15.19 -8.84
CA GLY A 296 -11.61 14.10 -8.31
C GLY A 296 -12.10 13.15 -9.38
N PHE A 297 -12.82 12.15 -8.94
CA PHE A 297 -13.51 11.24 -9.84
C PHE A 297 -15.01 11.51 -9.80
N LEU A 298 -15.65 11.32 -10.94
CA LEU A 298 -17.09 11.47 -11.10
C LEU A 298 -17.65 10.37 -11.98
N PHE A 299 -18.97 10.20 -11.93
CA PHE A 299 -19.67 9.26 -12.80
C PHE A 299 -20.40 10.02 -13.91
N ILE A 300 -20.28 9.52 -15.13
CA ILE A 300 -21.08 9.95 -16.27
C ILE A 300 -22.06 8.86 -16.70
N ASP A 301 -23.26 9.28 -17.10
CA ASP A 301 -24.25 8.43 -17.73
C ASP A 301 -24.11 8.51 -19.24
N THR A 302 -23.54 7.46 -19.84
CA THR A 302 -23.36 7.39 -21.28
C THR A 302 -24.65 7.02 -22.02
N GLY A 303 -25.76 6.80 -21.30
CA GLY A 303 -27.00 6.20 -21.78
C GLY A 303 -26.99 4.67 -21.73
N GLN A 304 -25.92 4.07 -21.21
CA GLN A 304 -25.73 2.63 -21.05
C GLN A 304 -25.14 2.34 -19.67
N LYS A 305 -25.43 1.14 -19.14
CA LYS A 305 -24.87 0.65 -17.87
C LYS A 305 -23.65 -0.26 -18.14
N PRO A 306 -22.64 -0.28 -17.25
CA PRO A 306 -22.53 0.53 -16.03
C PRO A 306 -22.21 2.00 -16.34
N TYR A 307 -22.46 2.89 -15.36
CA TYR A 307 -21.91 4.25 -15.38
C TYR A 307 -20.39 4.20 -15.58
N MET A 308 -19.86 5.22 -16.26
CA MET A 308 -18.42 5.32 -16.49
C MET A 308 -17.79 6.23 -15.43
N PHE A 309 -16.79 5.71 -14.74
CA PHE A 309 -16.06 6.42 -13.69
C PHE A 309 -14.86 7.15 -14.30
N VAL A 310 -14.86 8.48 -14.28
CA VAL A 310 -13.88 9.30 -15.02
C VAL A 310 -13.21 10.30 -14.10
N TYR A 311 -12.00 10.70 -14.47
CA TYR A 311 -11.27 11.71 -13.74
C TYR A 311 -11.69 13.12 -14.18
N SER A 312 -11.70 14.06 -13.25
CA SER A 312 -11.97 15.46 -13.50
C SER A 312 -11.00 16.32 -12.72
N SER A 313 -10.42 17.30 -13.40
CA SER A 313 -9.38 18.16 -12.83
C SER A 313 -9.34 19.50 -13.54
N GLU A 314 -8.85 20.53 -12.85
CA GLU A 314 -8.56 21.83 -13.47
C GLU A 314 -7.26 21.75 -14.28
N ARG A 315 -7.28 22.20 -15.54
CA ARG A 315 -6.04 22.25 -16.36
C ARG A 315 -5.05 23.29 -15.86
N LYS A 316 -5.58 24.39 -15.34
CA LYS A 316 -4.87 25.50 -14.73
C LYS A 316 -5.65 25.91 -13.49
N GLU A 317 -4.96 26.28 -12.42
CA GLU A 317 -5.61 26.71 -11.19
C GLU A 317 -6.62 27.84 -11.48
N GLY A 318 -7.87 27.63 -11.07
CA GLY A 318 -8.99 28.55 -11.30
C GLY A 318 -9.65 28.43 -12.68
N SER A 319 -9.27 27.44 -13.50
CA SER A 319 -9.95 27.12 -14.75
C SER A 319 -11.16 26.21 -14.53
N GLU A 320 -12.07 26.16 -15.50
CA GLU A 320 -13.16 25.19 -15.47
C GLU A 320 -12.60 23.76 -15.48
N LYS A 321 -13.21 22.86 -14.70
CA LYS A 321 -12.82 21.46 -14.68
C LYS A 321 -12.96 20.83 -16.07
N THR A 322 -11.94 20.08 -16.44
CA THR A 322 -11.91 19.22 -17.63
C THR A 322 -12.25 17.79 -17.21
N ILE A 323 -13.00 17.07 -18.05
CA ILE A 323 -13.22 15.63 -17.88
C ILE A 323 -12.22 14.86 -18.74
N PHE A 324 -11.68 13.78 -18.17
CA PHE A 324 -10.54 13.05 -18.67
C PHE A 324 -10.85 11.56 -18.78
N PHE A 325 -10.64 10.97 -19.97
CA PHE A 325 -10.79 9.53 -20.21
C PHE A 325 -9.44 8.86 -20.43
N THR A 326 -9.22 7.70 -19.81
CA THR A 326 -8.09 6.84 -20.20
C THR A 326 -8.28 6.32 -21.64
N TYR A 327 -7.23 5.82 -22.27
CA TYR A 327 -7.34 5.22 -23.61
C TYR A 327 -8.33 4.05 -23.68
N PRO A 328 -8.34 3.09 -22.74
CA PRO A 328 -9.37 2.06 -22.71
C PRO A 328 -10.79 2.62 -22.59
N GLN A 329 -10.98 3.68 -21.79
CA GLN A 329 -12.29 4.34 -21.65
C GLN A 329 -12.72 5.03 -22.93
N LEU A 330 -11.84 5.83 -23.56
CA LEU A 330 -12.12 6.44 -24.86
C LEU A 330 -12.50 5.39 -25.90
N ARG A 331 -11.74 4.29 -25.96
CA ARG A 331 -12.02 3.18 -26.86
C ARG A 331 -13.43 2.62 -26.63
N SER A 332 -13.76 2.29 -25.38
CA SER A 332 -15.08 1.77 -25.00
C SER A 332 -16.19 2.77 -25.35
N PHE A 333 -16.00 4.05 -25.00
CA PHE A 333 -16.97 5.11 -25.27
C PHE A 333 -17.20 5.35 -26.77
N CYS A 334 -16.16 5.28 -27.60
CA CYS A 334 -16.29 5.35 -29.06
C CYS A 334 -17.15 4.22 -29.60
N GLN A 335 -16.94 2.99 -29.12
CA GLN A 335 -17.76 1.83 -29.50
C GLN A 335 -19.22 2.01 -29.05
N GLN A 336 -19.44 2.46 -27.82
CA GLN A 336 -20.79 2.76 -27.30
C GLN A 336 -21.49 3.88 -28.09
N SER A 337 -20.72 4.81 -28.66
CA SER A 337 -21.21 5.89 -29.51
C SER A 337 -21.43 5.48 -30.97
N GLY A 338 -21.31 4.18 -31.29
CA GLY A 338 -21.55 3.65 -32.63
C GLY A 338 -20.40 3.85 -33.62
N LEU A 339 -19.23 4.30 -33.15
CA LEU A 339 -18.07 4.50 -34.02
C LEU A 339 -17.34 3.19 -34.32
N GLN A 340 -16.76 3.12 -35.51
CA GLN A 340 -15.92 1.98 -35.90
C GLN A 340 -14.53 2.14 -35.30
N VAL A 341 -14.19 1.23 -34.39
CA VAL A 341 -12.89 1.18 -33.70
C VAL A 341 -12.12 -0.05 -34.13
N LYS A 342 -10.84 0.12 -34.46
CA LYS A 342 -9.90 -0.96 -34.82
C LYS A 342 -8.73 -0.99 -33.84
N GLY A 343 -8.37 -2.17 -33.33
CA GLY A 343 -7.35 -2.34 -32.30
C GLY A 343 -7.95 -2.60 -30.91
N ALA A 344 -7.08 -2.72 -29.90
CA ALA A 344 -7.44 -3.18 -28.57
C ALA A 344 -6.72 -2.39 -27.48
N GLY A 345 -7.39 -2.26 -26.33
CA GLY A 345 -6.78 -1.70 -25.14
C GLY A 345 -6.28 -0.29 -25.33
N ASN A 346 -4.97 -0.13 -25.17
CA ASN A 346 -4.25 1.13 -25.24
C ASN A 346 -3.69 1.48 -26.63
N HIS A 347 -3.85 0.63 -27.66
CA HIS A 347 -3.48 0.97 -29.03
C HIS A 347 -4.66 0.69 -29.97
N PHE A 348 -5.29 1.77 -30.45
CA PHE A 348 -6.45 1.68 -31.32
C PHE A 348 -6.57 2.87 -32.25
N SER A 349 -7.36 2.71 -33.30
CA SER A 349 -7.78 3.78 -34.19
C SER A 349 -9.30 3.84 -34.31
N VAL A 350 -9.82 5.02 -34.56
CA VAL A 350 -11.26 5.31 -34.70
C VAL A 350 -11.49 6.27 -35.85
N THR A 351 -12.52 6.00 -36.65
CA THR A 351 -13.05 7.00 -37.60
C THR A 351 -14.08 7.83 -36.85
N SER A 352 -13.77 9.11 -36.66
CA SER A 352 -14.59 10.07 -35.90
C SER A 352 -15.80 10.58 -36.69
N ILE A 353 -16.67 11.31 -36.00
CA ILE A 353 -17.78 12.03 -36.62
C ILE A 353 -17.34 13.20 -37.51
N ASP A 354 -16.14 13.75 -37.29
CA ASP A 354 -15.58 14.84 -38.11
C ASP A 354 -14.93 14.32 -39.42
N GLY A 355 -15.02 13.02 -39.69
CA GLY A 355 -14.58 12.37 -40.92
C GLY A 355 -13.12 11.96 -40.96
N HIS A 356 -12.35 12.25 -39.90
CA HIS A 356 -10.93 11.94 -39.82
C HIS A 356 -10.67 10.60 -39.11
N ARG A 357 -9.50 10.00 -39.38
CA ARG A 357 -9.04 8.81 -38.65
C ARG A 357 -8.09 9.23 -37.54
N TYR A 358 -8.45 8.88 -36.31
CA TYR A 358 -7.62 9.08 -35.12
C TYR A 358 -6.92 7.77 -34.73
N GLU A 359 -5.68 7.84 -34.26
CA GLU A 359 -4.95 6.70 -33.69
C GLU A 359 -4.26 7.09 -32.38
N PHE A 360 -4.47 6.26 -31.36
CA PHE A 360 -3.97 6.45 -30.00
C PHE A 360 -3.08 5.28 -29.60
N SER A 361 -2.01 5.56 -28.87
CA SER A 361 -1.13 4.54 -28.27
C SER A 361 -0.44 5.08 -27.03
N THR A 362 -0.26 4.26 -25.97
CA THR A 362 0.62 4.64 -24.84
C THR A 362 2.10 4.69 -25.24
N THR A 363 2.45 4.29 -26.47
CA THR A 363 3.79 4.46 -27.03
C THR A 363 3.94 5.77 -27.81
N PHE A 364 2.87 6.55 -27.98
CA PHE A 364 2.89 7.82 -28.68
C PHE A 364 3.24 8.97 -27.74
N TYR A 365 4.53 9.05 -27.41
CA TYR A 365 5.10 10.17 -26.67
C TYR A 365 6.49 10.52 -27.21
N ILE A 366 6.94 11.72 -26.89
CA ILE A 366 8.30 12.19 -27.12
C ILE A 366 8.93 12.32 -25.74
N LYS A 367 10.03 11.60 -25.50
CA LYS A 367 10.79 11.76 -24.26
C LYS A 367 11.69 12.99 -24.39
N GLY A 368 11.45 13.97 -23.53
CA GLY A 368 12.29 15.13 -23.27
C GLY A 368 12.92 15.05 -21.88
N LYS A 369 13.62 16.12 -21.53
CA LYS A 369 14.12 16.40 -20.18
C LYS A 369 13.78 17.85 -19.86
N ASP A 370 13.26 18.10 -18.67
CA ASP A 370 13.00 19.47 -18.22
C ASP A 370 14.28 20.17 -17.73
N GLU A 371 14.15 21.42 -17.27
CA GLU A 371 15.27 22.24 -16.77
C GLU A 371 15.95 21.62 -15.53
N PHE A 372 15.29 20.69 -14.85
CA PHE A 372 15.74 20.03 -13.62
C PHE A 372 16.14 18.56 -13.84
N ASP A 373 16.29 18.15 -15.11
CA ASP A 373 16.67 16.80 -15.53
C ASP A 373 15.64 15.71 -15.17
N PHE A 374 14.38 16.09 -14.93
CA PHE A 374 13.27 15.16 -14.83
C PHE A 374 12.83 14.71 -16.23
N ASP A 375 12.36 13.47 -16.31
CA ASP A 375 11.77 12.93 -17.54
C ASP A 375 10.49 13.72 -17.86
N ASP A 376 10.53 14.47 -18.96
CA ASP A 376 9.37 15.16 -19.52
C ASP A 376 8.82 14.35 -20.71
N TYR A 377 7.51 14.16 -20.82
CA TYR A 377 6.91 13.39 -21.91
C TYR A 377 5.85 14.19 -22.67
N THR A 378 6.16 14.61 -23.90
CA THR A 378 5.13 15.24 -24.75
C THR A 378 4.30 14.18 -25.46
N CYS A 379 3.01 14.09 -25.14
CA CYS A 379 2.10 13.12 -25.74
C CYS A 379 1.56 13.58 -27.09
N TYR A 380 1.20 12.60 -27.94
CA TYR A 380 0.58 12.89 -29.22
C TYR A 380 -0.36 11.76 -29.65
N TYR A 381 -1.25 12.09 -30.58
CA TYR A 381 -2.03 11.12 -31.34
C TYR A 381 -1.79 11.32 -32.84
N LEU A 382 -2.25 10.38 -33.66
CA LEU A 382 -2.21 10.55 -35.12
C LEU A 382 -3.61 10.93 -35.63
N ARG A 383 -3.69 11.98 -36.45
CA ARG A 383 -4.87 12.33 -37.25
C ARG A 383 -4.53 12.14 -38.72
N ASP A 384 -5.17 11.18 -39.37
CA ASP A 384 -4.88 10.77 -40.76
C ASP A 384 -3.39 10.49 -41.01
N GLY A 385 -2.73 9.88 -40.01
CA GLY A 385 -1.30 9.58 -40.04
C GLY A 385 -0.39 10.77 -39.72
N GLN A 386 -0.93 11.98 -39.56
CA GLN A 386 -0.16 13.15 -39.14
C GLN A 386 -0.13 13.26 -37.62
N LYS A 387 1.04 13.58 -37.08
CA LYS A 387 1.26 13.78 -35.65
C LYS A 387 0.56 15.04 -35.15
N VAL A 388 -0.27 14.90 -34.13
CA VAL A 388 -0.89 16.02 -33.41
C VAL A 388 -0.47 15.96 -31.95
N VAL A 389 0.29 16.96 -31.50
CA VAL A 389 0.75 17.07 -30.12
C VAL A 389 -0.43 17.44 -29.22
N MET A 390 -0.48 16.81 -28.04
CA MET A 390 -1.45 17.13 -27.00
C MET A 390 -0.83 18.19 -26.09
N GLU A 391 -1.44 19.37 -26.04
CA GLU A 391 -0.99 20.46 -25.17
C GLU A 391 -1.30 20.14 -23.71
N ASP A 392 -0.36 20.51 -22.81
CA ASP A 392 -0.48 20.34 -21.36
C ASP A 392 -0.74 18.89 -20.90
N ILE A 393 -0.31 17.91 -21.70
CA ILE A 393 -0.38 16.47 -21.41
C ILE A 393 1.03 15.86 -21.46
N TRP A 394 1.54 15.55 -20.28
CA TRP A 394 2.93 15.30 -19.93
C TRP A 394 3.25 13.81 -19.68
N SER A 395 2.29 12.90 -19.90
CA SER A 395 2.54 11.46 -19.76
C SER A 395 1.62 10.62 -20.65
N PRO A 396 2.13 9.56 -21.32
CA PRO A 396 1.32 8.67 -22.18
C PRO A 396 0.25 7.86 -21.42
N GLN A 397 0.22 8.05 -20.11
CA GLN A 397 -0.68 7.47 -19.12
C GLN A 397 -1.81 8.45 -18.76
N GLU A 398 -1.71 9.68 -19.26
CA GLU A 398 -2.70 10.72 -19.10
C GLU A 398 -3.86 10.54 -20.07
N CYS A 399 -4.94 11.17 -19.67
CA CYS A 399 -6.25 10.97 -20.23
C CYS A 399 -6.51 11.94 -21.39
N ILE A 400 -7.43 11.55 -22.26
CA ILE A 400 -7.97 12.39 -23.32
C ILE A 400 -8.99 13.35 -22.74
N ASP A 401 -8.88 14.64 -23.07
CA ASP A 401 -9.79 15.69 -22.62
C ASP A 401 -11.18 15.62 -23.27
N ASP A 402 -12.16 16.25 -22.62
CA ASP A 402 -13.53 16.34 -23.10
C ASP A 402 -13.67 17.03 -24.46
N ALA A 403 -12.80 17.99 -24.80
CA ALA A 403 -12.82 18.69 -26.08
C ALA A 403 -12.50 17.75 -27.25
N LEU A 404 -11.47 16.91 -27.11
CA LEU A 404 -11.09 15.91 -28.10
C LEU A 404 -12.11 14.76 -28.11
N ILE A 405 -12.63 14.34 -26.96
CA ILE A 405 -13.74 13.36 -26.90
C ILE A 405 -14.94 13.86 -27.69
N ARG A 406 -15.34 15.12 -27.50
CA ARG A 406 -16.45 15.75 -28.23
C ARG A 406 -16.16 15.86 -29.71
N ARG A 407 -14.93 16.18 -30.12
CA ARG A 407 -14.55 16.20 -31.55
C ARG A 407 -14.67 14.82 -32.19
N ILE A 408 -14.24 13.77 -31.51
CA ILE A 408 -14.25 12.40 -32.03
C ILE A 408 -15.67 11.85 -32.10
N THR A 409 -16.46 12.07 -31.04
CA THR A 409 -17.74 11.37 -30.83
C THR A 409 -18.98 12.25 -31.04
N GLY A 410 -18.83 13.56 -31.06
CA GLY A 410 -19.94 14.53 -31.04
C GLY A 410 -20.63 14.66 -29.69
N ARG A 411 -20.21 13.89 -28.67
CA ARG A 411 -20.87 13.82 -27.38
C ARG A 411 -20.26 14.80 -26.40
N ASP A 412 -21.10 15.60 -25.76
CA ASP A 412 -20.70 16.52 -24.69
C ASP A 412 -20.71 15.78 -23.34
N VAL A 413 -19.55 15.28 -22.92
CA VAL A 413 -19.42 14.48 -21.69
C VAL A 413 -19.68 15.27 -20.41
N LYS A 414 -19.53 16.61 -20.42
CA LYS A 414 -19.87 17.45 -19.27
C LYS A 414 -21.37 17.44 -19.00
N SER A 415 -22.18 17.38 -20.07
CA SER A 415 -23.64 17.25 -19.94
C SER A 415 -24.11 15.88 -19.42
N MET A 416 -23.20 14.90 -19.32
CA MET A 416 -23.51 13.51 -18.92
C MET A 416 -23.18 13.23 -17.45
N VAL A 417 -22.63 14.19 -16.72
CA VAL A 417 -22.26 14.04 -15.31
C VAL A 417 -23.52 13.77 -14.47
N VAL A 418 -23.52 12.66 -13.73
CA VAL A 418 -24.65 12.25 -12.88
C VAL A 418 -24.59 12.95 -11.52
N HIS A 419 -23.38 13.18 -11.00
CA HIS A 419 -23.12 13.91 -9.76
C HIS A 419 -21.63 14.27 -9.65
N THR A 420 -21.29 15.31 -8.88
CA THR A 420 -19.90 15.65 -8.53
C THR A 420 -19.60 15.24 -7.08
N ALA A 421 -18.47 14.57 -6.85
CA ALA A 421 -18.01 14.17 -5.52
C ALA A 421 -17.07 15.22 -4.90
N ASP A 422 -17.44 16.49 -5.03
CA ASP A 422 -16.58 17.59 -4.57
C ASP A 422 -16.88 17.93 -3.10
N LYS A 423 -15.83 18.17 -2.31
CA LYS A 423 -15.98 18.87 -1.04
C LYS A 423 -16.40 20.31 -1.35
N GLN A 424 -17.60 20.69 -0.89
CA GLN A 424 -18.08 22.08 -0.98
C GLN A 424 -17.25 23.02 -0.10
#